data_AF-A0AA90SXR6-F1
#
_entry.id   AF-A0AA90SXR6-F1
#
_cell.length_a   1.000
_cell.length_b   1.000
_cell.length_c   1.000
_cell.angle_alpha   90.00
_cell.angle_beta   90.00
_cell.angle_gamma   90.00
#
_symmetry.space_group_name_H-M   'P 1'
#
loop_
_entity.id
_entity.type
_entity.pdbx_description
1 polymer ?
#
loop_
_entity_poly.entity_id
_entity_poly.type
_entity_poly.pdbx_seq_one_letter_code
_entity_poly.pdbx_strand_id
1 'polypeptide(L)'
;MKKIFTVLFLMMVLTACSDTTNKDAKSETTKKDTSSEATEHNYQFIGESEHWEAVYSYKGTELWGEDDGQTTHSSKDNYKLVLTYKGSLEELSSFKNLEYTYETTTSSGSKTEAYTEPPSEKVFTIVGGSENGAIVGEGEVIKVNVKWDGFEESFELHNKDK
;
A
#
# COMPACT_ATOMS: atom_id res chain seq x y z
N MET A 1 19.37 15.44 -62.91
CA MET A 1 20.81 15.73 -63.01
C MET A 1 21.28 16.36 -61.70
N LYS A 2 22.27 15.74 -61.05
CA LYS A 2 22.95 16.19 -59.82
C LYS A 2 23.74 17.47 -60.09
N LYS A 3 23.69 18.47 -59.20
CA LYS A 3 24.84 19.35 -58.92
C LYS A 3 24.87 19.72 -57.44
N ILE A 4 25.88 19.15 -56.79
CA ILE A 4 26.41 19.54 -55.47
C ILE A 4 27.29 20.76 -55.71
N PHE A 5 27.22 21.77 -54.84
CA PHE A 5 28.29 22.76 -54.71
C PHE A 5 28.63 22.95 -53.24
N THR A 6 29.81 22.44 -52.91
CA THR A 6 30.56 22.62 -51.67
C THR A 6 31.35 23.93 -51.75
N VAL A 7 31.28 24.77 -50.72
CA VAL A 7 32.25 25.84 -50.37
C VAL A 7 32.15 25.97 -48.84
N LEU A 8 33.02 25.39 -48.01
CA LEU A 8 34.44 25.62 -47.71
C LEU A 8 34.80 27.03 -47.16
N PHE A 9 35.05 27.04 -45.84
CA PHE A 9 35.94 27.88 -45.04
C PHE A 9 35.57 29.35 -44.73
N LEU A 10 35.42 29.65 -43.43
CA LEU A 10 36.42 30.46 -42.73
C LEU A 10 36.40 30.18 -41.21
N MET A 11 37.52 29.66 -40.69
CA MET A 11 37.82 29.69 -39.26
C MET A 11 38.08 31.14 -38.83
N MET A 12 37.38 31.61 -37.80
CA MET A 12 37.92 32.62 -36.89
C MET A 12 38.12 31.97 -35.54
N VAL A 13 39.40 31.80 -35.21
CA VAL A 13 39.88 31.44 -33.88
C VAL A 13 39.75 32.69 -33.02
N LEU A 14 39.03 32.59 -31.90
CA LEU A 14 39.13 33.55 -30.81
C LEU A 14 39.64 32.82 -29.57
N THR A 15 40.91 33.03 -29.29
CA THR A 15 41.55 32.70 -28.02
C THR A 15 41.46 33.92 -27.12
N ALA A 16 40.82 33.80 -25.97
CA ALA A 16 41.24 34.46 -24.73
C ALA A 16 40.42 33.88 -23.57
N CYS A 17 41.05 33.06 -22.74
CA CYS A 17 40.62 32.85 -21.37
C CYS A 17 41.05 34.07 -20.54
N SER A 18 40.12 34.62 -19.77
CA SER A 18 40.41 35.44 -18.59
C SER A 18 39.37 35.14 -17.53
N ASP A 19 39.83 34.71 -16.36
CA ASP A 19 39.04 34.24 -15.23
C ASP A 19 38.21 35.32 -14.52
N THR A 20 37.17 34.83 -13.84
CA THR A 20 36.46 35.40 -12.67
C THR A 20 35.32 36.39 -12.94
N THR A 21 34.06 35.96 -12.78
CA THR A 21 33.17 36.36 -11.66
C THR A 21 31.79 35.70 -11.76
N ASN A 22 31.27 35.29 -10.61
CA ASN A 22 29.91 34.78 -10.40
C ASN A 22 28.84 35.68 -11.03
N LYS A 23 27.93 35.07 -11.80
CA LYS A 23 26.55 35.56 -12.00
C LYS A 23 25.68 34.44 -12.55
N ASP A 24 24.92 33.84 -11.65
CA ASP A 24 23.53 33.42 -11.85
C ASP A 24 23.18 32.85 -13.23
N ALA A 25 23.64 31.62 -13.47
CA ALA A 25 22.96 30.74 -14.41
C ALA A 25 21.66 30.27 -13.76
N LYS A 26 20.63 31.11 -13.82
CA LYS A 26 19.23 30.68 -13.69
C LYS A 26 18.94 29.79 -14.92
N SER A 27 19.36 28.53 -14.84
CA SER A 27 18.85 27.49 -15.69
C SER A 27 17.36 27.41 -15.41
N GLU A 28 16.57 27.85 -16.38
CA GLU A 28 15.12 27.73 -16.38
C GLU A 28 14.78 26.24 -16.30
N THR A 29 14.62 25.75 -15.07
CA THR A 29 13.88 24.52 -14.82
C THR A 29 12.43 24.86 -15.17
N THR A 30 12.07 24.58 -16.42
CA THR A 30 10.69 24.45 -16.84
C THR A 30 10.04 23.45 -15.89
N LYS A 31 9.34 23.96 -14.87
CA LYS A 31 8.44 23.14 -14.06
C LYS A 31 7.36 22.69 -15.02
N LYS A 32 7.54 21.49 -15.59
CA LYS A 32 6.45 20.75 -16.20
C LYS A 32 5.47 20.55 -15.05
N ASP A 33 4.34 21.24 -15.10
CA ASP A 33 3.26 21.10 -14.13
C ASP A 33 2.74 19.66 -14.24
N THR A 34 3.33 18.75 -13.46
CA THR A 34 2.85 17.38 -13.30
C THR A 34 1.53 17.45 -12.57
N SER A 35 0.43 17.40 -13.32
CA SER A 35 -0.90 17.17 -12.77
C SER A 35 -0.93 15.74 -12.21
N SER A 36 -0.69 15.59 -10.91
CA SER A 36 -0.85 14.32 -10.21
C SER A 36 -2.30 14.18 -9.73
N GLU A 37 -2.98 13.12 -10.14
CA GLU A 37 -4.30 12.77 -9.63
C GLU A 37 -4.14 11.80 -8.45
N ALA A 38 -4.72 12.17 -7.30
CA ALA A 38 -4.71 11.35 -6.10
C ALA A 38 -6.08 10.67 -5.93
N THR A 39 -6.08 9.34 -5.82
CA THR A 39 -7.28 8.56 -5.50
C THR A 39 -7.14 8.00 -4.10
N GLU A 40 -8.16 8.21 -3.28
CA GLU A 40 -8.21 7.72 -1.89
C GLU A 40 -9.18 6.54 -1.76
N HIS A 41 -8.75 5.52 -1.04
CA HIS A 41 -9.49 4.30 -0.77
C HIS A 41 -9.64 4.16 0.74
N ASN A 42 -10.87 4.21 1.24
CA ASN A 42 -11.15 4.08 2.67
C ASN A 42 -12.29 3.10 2.85
N TYR A 43 -11.97 1.87 3.24
CA TYR A 43 -12.94 0.78 3.33
C TYR A 43 -12.93 0.14 4.70
N GLN A 44 -14.09 -0.39 5.10
CA GLN A 44 -14.22 -1.32 6.21
C GLN A 44 -14.90 -2.59 5.71
N PHE A 45 -14.22 -3.72 5.86
CA PHE A 45 -14.79 -5.02 5.58
C PHE A 45 -15.16 -5.69 6.90
N ILE A 46 -16.38 -6.21 6.99
CA ILE A 46 -16.92 -6.83 8.19
C ILE A 46 -17.45 -8.22 7.88
N GLY A 47 -17.40 -9.09 8.87
CA GLY A 47 -17.91 -10.45 8.77
C GLY A 47 -17.76 -11.19 10.09
N GLU A 48 -18.37 -12.36 10.16
CA GLU A 48 -18.41 -13.13 11.39
C GLU A 48 -18.58 -14.63 11.11
N SER A 49 -18.25 -15.42 12.12
CA SER A 49 -18.52 -16.84 12.25
C SER A 49 -19.26 -17.09 13.58
N GLU A 50 -19.34 -18.36 13.99
CA GLU A 50 -20.02 -18.75 15.23
C GLU A 50 -19.37 -18.07 16.45
N HIS A 51 -18.04 -18.11 16.57
CA HIS A 51 -17.34 -17.63 17.75
C HIS A 51 -16.60 -16.30 17.55
N TRP A 52 -16.46 -15.85 16.30
CA TRP A 52 -15.65 -14.68 15.96
C TRP A 52 -16.41 -13.66 15.15
N GLU A 53 -16.07 -12.40 15.35
CA GLU A 53 -16.36 -11.31 14.42
C GLU A 53 -15.05 -10.62 14.05
N ALA A 54 -14.98 -10.07 12.84
CA ALA A 54 -13.80 -9.33 12.42
C ALA A 54 -14.14 -8.07 11.63
N VAL A 55 -13.26 -7.09 11.77
CA VAL A 55 -13.26 -5.85 10.99
C VAL A 55 -11.88 -5.66 10.38
N TYR A 56 -11.82 -5.57 9.06
CA TYR A 56 -10.62 -5.17 8.33
C TYR A 56 -10.78 -3.73 7.85
N SER A 57 -10.06 -2.80 8.48
CA SER A 57 -10.03 -1.39 8.08
C SER A 57 -8.87 -1.17 7.11
N TYR A 58 -9.15 -0.62 5.93
CA TYR A 58 -8.17 -0.36 4.89
C TYR A 58 -8.13 1.12 4.52
N LYS A 59 -6.92 1.66 4.36
CA LYS A 59 -6.67 3.00 3.83
C LYS A 59 -5.57 2.94 2.79
N GLY A 60 -5.86 3.31 1.56
CA GLY A 60 -4.90 3.35 0.46
C GLY A 60 -4.98 4.66 -0.29
N THR A 61 -3.85 5.15 -0.77
CA THR A 61 -3.75 6.31 -1.65
C THR A 61 -2.98 5.91 -2.89
N GLU A 62 -3.50 6.23 -4.08
CA GLU A 62 -2.81 6.09 -5.35
C GLU A 62 -2.50 7.47 -5.93
N LEU A 63 -1.29 7.63 -6.45
CA LEU A 63 -0.87 8.80 -7.20
C LEU A 63 -0.55 8.38 -8.62
N TRP A 64 -1.30 8.93 -9.57
CA TRP A 64 -1.04 8.79 -10.99
C TRP A 64 -0.49 10.11 -11.53
N GLY A 65 0.53 10.02 -12.37
CA GLY A 65 1.14 11.19 -12.97
C GLY A 65 1.75 10.91 -14.33
N GLU A 66 2.41 11.93 -14.87
CA GLU A 66 3.16 11.83 -16.11
C GLU A 66 4.52 12.52 -15.94
N ASP A 67 5.59 11.79 -16.24
CA ASP A 67 6.95 12.30 -16.27
C ASP A 67 7.56 12.01 -17.66
N ASP A 68 8.01 13.06 -18.35
CA ASP A 68 8.56 12.97 -19.71
C ASP A 68 7.74 12.13 -20.73
N GLY A 69 6.41 12.15 -20.61
CA GLY A 69 5.50 11.41 -21.50
C GLY A 69 5.27 9.94 -21.08
N GLN A 70 5.83 9.53 -19.95
CA GLN A 70 5.62 8.22 -19.33
C GLN A 70 4.65 8.34 -18.15
N THR A 71 3.66 7.46 -18.10
CA THR A 71 2.77 7.36 -16.93
C THR A 71 3.56 6.87 -15.73
N THR A 72 3.47 7.60 -14.62
CA THR A 72 4.01 7.21 -13.33
C THR A 72 2.89 6.78 -12.39
N HIS A 73 3.18 5.80 -11.54
CA HIS A 73 2.28 5.31 -10.51
C HIS A 73 3.05 5.13 -9.21
N SER A 74 2.45 5.55 -8.12
CA SER A 74 2.89 5.18 -6.77
C SER A 74 1.68 4.98 -5.90
N SER A 75 1.83 4.11 -4.91
CA SER A 75 0.75 3.81 -3.97
C SER A 75 1.30 3.72 -2.55
N LYS A 76 0.43 3.95 -1.58
CA LYS A 76 0.73 3.69 -0.18
C LYS A 76 -0.54 3.24 0.50
N ASP A 77 -0.42 2.21 1.33
CA ASP A 77 -1.55 1.76 2.13
C ASP A 77 -1.18 1.41 3.56
N ASN A 78 -2.23 1.26 4.35
CA ASN A 78 -2.19 0.71 5.69
C ASN A 78 -3.51 0.01 5.97
N TYR A 79 -3.44 -1.00 6.83
CA TYR A 79 -4.60 -1.74 7.25
C TYR A 79 -4.51 -2.17 8.71
N LYS A 80 -5.68 -2.47 9.27
CA LYS A 80 -5.84 -3.09 10.58
C LYS A 80 -6.95 -4.13 10.52
N LEU A 81 -6.61 -5.38 10.76
CA LEU A 81 -7.56 -6.43 11.11
C LEU A 81 -7.78 -6.39 12.63
N VAL A 82 -9.03 -6.34 13.05
CA VAL A 82 -9.48 -6.54 14.43
C VAL A 82 -10.33 -7.79 14.45
N LEU A 83 -9.92 -8.77 15.23
CA LEU A 83 -10.63 -10.03 15.46
C LEU A 83 -11.14 -10.02 16.90
N THR A 84 -12.43 -10.26 17.10
CA THR A 84 -13.07 -10.21 18.42
C THR A 84 -13.77 -11.53 18.72
N TYR A 85 -13.46 -12.09 19.89
CA TYR A 85 -14.15 -13.28 20.39
C TYR A 85 -15.53 -12.91 20.96
N LYS A 86 -16.57 -13.58 20.46
CA LYS A 86 -17.96 -13.34 20.85
C LYS A 86 -18.30 -13.89 22.24
N GLY A 87 -17.66 -14.99 22.63
CA GLY A 87 -17.87 -15.64 23.92
C GLY A 87 -17.34 -14.85 25.12
N SER A 88 -17.37 -15.47 26.29
CA SER A 88 -16.90 -14.86 27.54
C SER A 88 -15.37 -14.94 27.69
N LEU A 89 -14.79 -14.10 28.56
CA LEU A 89 -13.36 -14.24 28.94
C LEU A 89 -13.10 -15.55 29.71
N GLU A 90 -14.11 -16.08 30.39
CA GLU A 90 -14.00 -17.37 31.09
C GLU A 90 -13.81 -18.53 30.10
N GLU A 91 -14.44 -18.48 28.93
CA GLU A 91 -14.22 -19.45 27.84
C GLU A 91 -12.81 -19.35 27.26
N LEU A 92 -12.21 -18.16 27.28
CA LEU A 92 -10.82 -17.96 26.89
C LEU A 92 -9.82 -18.44 27.97
N SER A 93 -10.26 -18.76 29.19
CA SER A 93 -9.36 -19.16 30.29
C SER A 93 -8.61 -20.47 30.04
N SER A 94 -8.98 -21.24 29.02
CA SER A 94 -8.24 -22.42 28.58
C SER A 94 -7.36 -22.20 27.34
N PHE A 95 -7.43 -21.04 26.69
CA PHE A 95 -6.71 -20.75 25.45
C PHE A 95 -5.20 -20.84 25.63
N LYS A 96 -4.58 -21.74 24.87
CA LYS A 96 -3.12 -21.88 24.85
C LYS A 96 -2.51 -21.35 23.57
N ASN A 97 -3.22 -21.51 22.45
CA ASN A 97 -2.74 -21.06 21.16
C ASN A 97 -3.88 -20.41 20.38
N LEU A 98 -3.58 -19.28 19.77
CA LEU A 98 -4.45 -18.61 18.82
C LEU A 98 -3.64 -18.32 17.56
N GLU A 99 -4.08 -18.85 16.44
CA GLU A 99 -3.59 -18.51 15.11
C GLU A 99 -4.72 -17.87 14.32
N TYR A 100 -4.45 -16.75 13.68
CA TYR A 100 -5.43 -16.09 12.83
C TYR A 100 -4.74 -15.48 11.62
N THR A 101 -5.40 -15.63 10.49
CA THR A 101 -4.92 -15.17 9.20
C THR A 101 -6.00 -14.40 8.47
N TYR A 102 -5.57 -13.53 7.57
CA TYR A 102 -6.43 -12.97 6.54
C TYR A 102 -5.78 -13.13 5.17
N GLU A 103 -6.61 -13.24 4.14
CA GLU A 103 -6.21 -13.27 2.75
C GLU A 103 -7.11 -12.34 1.94
N THR A 104 -6.47 -11.49 1.15
CA THR A 104 -7.05 -10.67 0.09
C THR A 104 -6.56 -11.21 -1.24
N THR A 105 -7.09 -10.71 -2.35
CA THR A 105 -6.64 -11.05 -3.70
C THR A 105 -5.14 -10.78 -3.93
N THR A 106 -4.56 -9.79 -3.23
CA THR A 106 -3.20 -9.30 -3.50
C THR A 106 -2.23 -9.41 -2.33
N SER A 107 -2.72 -9.68 -1.13
CA SER A 107 -1.92 -9.79 0.09
C SER A 107 -2.53 -10.74 1.10
N SER A 108 -1.73 -11.16 2.07
CA SER A 108 -2.19 -11.91 3.23
C SER A 108 -1.37 -11.54 4.46
N GLY A 109 -1.88 -11.90 5.64
CA GLY A 109 -1.16 -11.74 6.88
C GLY A 109 -1.61 -12.78 7.89
N SER A 110 -0.72 -13.10 8.83
CA SER A 110 -0.97 -14.07 9.89
C SER A 110 -0.36 -13.62 11.21
N LYS A 111 -0.94 -14.10 12.30
CA LYS A 111 -0.38 -13.96 13.64
C LYS A 111 -0.66 -15.23 14.44
N THR A 112 0.35 -15.68 15.15
CA THR A 112 0.27 -16.83 16.06
C THR A 112 0.69 -16.36 17.44
N GLU A 113 -0.16 -16.63 18.42
CA GLU A 113 0.02 -16.23 19.82
C GLU A 113 -0.04 -17.48 20.70
N ALA A 114 1.02 -17.69 21.49
CA ALA A 114 1.11 -18.78 22.45
C ALA A 114 1.04 -18.20 23.86
N TYR A 115 0.19 -18.77 24.69
CA TYR A 115 -0.19 -18.24 25.99
C TYR A 115 0.27 -19.17 27.11
N THR A 116 1.14 -18.67 27.99
CA THR A 116 1.45 -19.34 29.27
C THR A 116 0.37 -19.07 30.31
N GLU A 117 -0.23 -17.89 30.24
CA GLU A 117 -1.43 -17.48 30.96
C GLU A 117 -2.51 -17.12 29.94
N PRO A 118 -3.78 -17.47 30.18
CA PRO A 118 -4.83 -17.24 29.20
C PRO A 118 -5.01 -15.76 28.84
N PRO A 119 -5.53 -15.44 27.64
CA PRO A 119 -5.81 -14.06 27.23
C PRO A 119 -6.74 -13.35 28.23
N SER A 120 -6.36 -12.16 28.66
CA SER A 120 -7.20 -11.27 29.48
C SER A 120 -8.12 -10.38 28.65
N GLU A 121 -7.97 -10.40 27.33
CA GLU A 121 -8.71 -9.59 26.37
C GLU A 121 -9.34 -10.49 25.31
N LYS A 122 -10.43 -10.00 24.70
CA LYS A 122 -11.15 -10.70 23.63
C LYS A 122 -10.80 -10.20 22.22
N VAL A 123 -9.90 -9.22 22.13
CA VAL A 123 -9.62 -8.47 20.90
C VAL A 123 -8.18 -8.71 20.48
N PHE A 124 -8.00 -9.14 19.24
CA PHE A 124 -6.70 -9.50 18.65
C PHE A 124 -6.53 -8.74 17.34
N THR A 125 -5.30 -8.34 17.01
CA THR A 125 -5.08 -7.45 15.86
C THR A 125 -3.85 -7.79 15.04
N ILE A 126 -3.98 -7.63 13.72
CA ILE A 126 -2.88 -7.53 12.76
C ILE A 126 -2.91 -6.12 12.17
N VAL A 127 -1.76 -5.47 12.09
CA VAL A 127 -1.57 -4.19 11.41
C VAL A 127 -0.48 -4.33 10.36
N GLY A 128 -0.62 -3.60 9.27
CA GLY A 128 0.40 -3.57 8.23
C GLY A 128 0.12 -2.51 7.19
N GLY A 129 0.88 -2.55 6.11
CA GLY A 129 0.80 -1.61 5.00
C GLY A 129 1.98 -1.81 4.06
N SER A 130 1.92 -1.14 2.92
CA SER A 130 2.87 -1.25 1.83
C SER A 130 3.07 0.09 1.15
N GLU A 131 4.22 0.23 0.49
CA GLU A 131 4.50 1.33 -0.45
C GLU A 131 4.73 0.71 -1.82
N ASN A 132 4.09 1.28 -2.84
CA ASN A 132 4.07 0.80 -4.23
C ASN A 132 3.53 -0.65 -4.36
N GLY A 133 2.67 -1.06 -3.43
CA GLY A 133 1.93 -2.31 -3.47
C GLY A 133 0.63 -2.22 -4.27
N ALA A 134 0.00 -3.38 -4.48
CA ALA A 134 -1.33 -3.42 -5.06
C ALA A 134 -2.37 -2.89 -4.06
N ILE A 135 -3.37 -2.15 -4.56
CA ILE A 135 -4.44 -1.60 -3.75
C ILE A 135 -5.59 -2.60 -3.59
N VAL A 136 -6.15 -2.67 -2.38
CA VAL A 136 -7.37 -3.46 -2.11
C VAL A 136 -8.57 -2.79 -2.79
N GLY A 137 -9.33 -3.57 -3.56
CA GLY A 137 -10.51 -3.06 -4.26
C GLY A 137 -11.73 -2.91 -3.35
N GLU A 138 -12.64 -2.00 -3.71
CA GLU A 138 -13.89 -1.78 -2.96
C GLU A 138 -14.79 -3.03 -2.90
N GLY A 139 -14.71 -3.91 -3.92
CA GLY A 139 -15.44 -5.17 -4.00
C GLY A 139 -14.68 -6.40 -3.51
N GLU A 140 -13.58 -6.21 -2.76
CA GLU A 140 -12.78 -7.30 -2.21
C GLU A 140 -13.62 -8.21 -1.30
N VAL A 141 -13.30 -9.51 -1.32
CA VAL A 141 -13.79 -10.48 -0.34
C VAL A 141 -12.58 -10.98 0.44
N ILE A 142 -12.49 -10.57 1.71
CA ILE A 142 -11.35 -10.92 2.56
C ILE A 142 -11.69 -12.21 3.30
N LYS A 143 -10.86 -13.24 3.15
CA LYS A 143 -11.03 -14.50 3.85
C LYS A 143 -10.29 -14.45 5.18
N VAL A 144 -10.96 -14.79 6.27
CA VAL A 144 -10.37 -14.91 7.60
C VAL A 144 -10.42 -16.37 8.02
N ASN A 145 -9.31 -16.85 8.58
CA ASN A 145 -9.24 -18.16 9.22
C ASN A 145 -8.71 -18.00 10.64
N VAL A 146 -9.33 -18.67 11.59
CA VAL A 146 -8.96 -18.63 13.01
C VAL A 146 -8.86 -20.05 13.52
N LYS A 147 -7.75 -20.38 14.18
CA LYS A 147 -7.49 -21.67 14.81
C LYS A 147 -7.13 -21.47 16.28
N TRP A 148 -7.78 -22.21 17.16
CA TRP A 148 -7.50 -22.17 18.59
C TRP A 148 -7.81 -23.53 19.21
N ASP A 149 -6.91 -24.06 20.04
CA ASP A 149 -7.13 -25.27 20.83
C ASP A 149 -7.81 -26.47 20.12
N GLY A 150 -7.54 -26.67 18.83
CA GLY A 150 -8.11 -27.74 18.01
C GLY A 150 -9.43 -27.40 17.29
N PHE A 151 -9.97 -26.19 17.51
CA PHE A 151 -11.05 -25.60 16.74
C PHE A 151 -10.50 -24.79 15.55
N GLU A 152 -11.30 -24.70 14.50
CA GLU A 152 -11.00 -23.92 13.31
C GLU A 152 -12.28 -23.33 12.72
N GLU A 153 -12.26 -22.05 12.42
CA GLU A 153 -13.33 -21.35 11.73
C GLU A 153 -12.79 -20.54 10.55
N SER A 154 -13.55 -20.52 9.46
CA SER A 154 -13.28 -19.68 8.30
C SER A 154 -14.53 -18.91 7.92
N PHE A 155 -14.37 -17.64 7.58
CA PHE A 155 -15.46 -16.76 7.18
C PHE A 155 -14.96 -15.65 6.27
N GLU A 156 -15.90 -14.97 5.60
CA GLU A 156 -15.62 -13.90 4.65
C GLU A 156 -15.97 -12.54 5.27
N LEU A 157 -15.17 -11.52 4.95
CA LEU A 157 -15.48 -10.13 5.22
C LEU A 157 -15.85 -9.44 3.91
N HIS A 158 -16.95 -8.70 3.95
CA HIS A 158 -17.45 -7.92 2.83
C HIS A 158 -17.47 -6.44 3.19
N ASN A 159 -17.35 -5.59 2.18
CA ASN A 159 -17.38 -4.15 2.37
C ASN A 159 -18.69 -3.74 3.05
N LYS A 160 -18.59 -3.03 4.17
CA LYS A 160 -19.71 -2.59 5.00
C LYS A 160 -20.68 -1.66 4.25
N ASP A 161 -20.18 -0.92 3.28
CA ASP A 161 -20.98 0.09 2.56
C ASP A 161 -21.64 -0.48 1.28
N LYS A 162 -21.59 -1.81 1.07
CA LYS A 162 -22.18 -2.50 -0.09
C LYS A 162 -23.22 -3.54 0.28
#